data_AF-A0A2U8VSX0-F1
#
_entry.id   AF-A0A2U8VSX0-F1
#
_cell.length_a   1.000
_cell.length_b   1.000
_cell.length_c   1.000
_cell.angle_alpha   90.00
_cell.angle_beta   90.00
_cell.angle_gamma   90.00
#
_symmetry.space_group_name_H-M   'P 1'
#
loop_
_entity.id
_entity.type
_entity.pdbx_description
1 polymer ?
#
loop_
_entity_poly.entity_id
_entity_poly.type
_entity_poly.pdbx_seq_one_letter_code
_entity_poly.pdbx_strand_id
1 'polypeptide(L)'
;MTRLIATLCLTTALALPLGSHADEAADKVAEAKTLVSKTLIKNLQTGFGAALEKTVATMPDQKADAVRKELNAEFDRQREVMVEGLSKEYAGKFSLAELKHLNEIYDDKTYQKFQGMNADPSSSVTAISQGSVTKLLNMLAVASAGGEGPQPGSPPAAAPAPAPAPAPAK
;
A
#
# COMPACT_ATOMS: atom_id res chain seq x y z
N MET A 1 -27.87 -25.70 64.32
CA MET A 1 -27.69 -24.53 63.42
C MET A 1 -26.53 -24.79 62.47
N THR A 2 -26.70 -25.66 61.45
CA THR A 2 -25.56 -26.10 60.62
C THR A 2 -25.97 -26.64 59.24
N ARG A 3 -27.04 -26.12 58.62
CA ARG A 3 -27.48 -26.59 57.30
C ARG A 3 -27.93 -25.49 56.32
N LEU A 4 -27.65 -24.22 56.60
CA LEU A 4 -28.07 -23.09 55.75
C LEU A 4 -26.91 -22.27 55.16
N ILE A 5 -25.66 -22.70 55.30
CA ILE A 5 -24.49 -21.95 54.80
C ILE A 5 -23.94 -22.53 53.48
N ALA A 6 -24.38 -23.72 53.06
CA ALA A 6 -23.84 -24.38 51.86
C ALA A 6 -24.44 -23.87 50.53
N THR A 7 -25.50 -23.07 50.56
CA THR A 7 -26.23 -22.68 49.33
C THR A 7 -25.87 -21.28 48.82
N LEU A 8 -25.08 -20.49 49.57
CA LEU A 8 -24.72 -19.12 49.16
C LEU A 8 -23.39 -18.99 48.40
N CYS A 9 -22.58 -20.06 48.35
CA CYS A 9 -21.28 -20.04 47.65
C CYS A 9 -21.35 -20.57 46.20
N LEU A 10 -22.53 -20.94 45.71
CA LEU A 10 -22.70 -21.52 44.36
C LEU A 10 -23.32 -20.56 43.33
N THR A 11 -23.61 -19.32 43.70
CA THR A 11 -24.23 -18.32 42.79
C THR A 11 -23.25 -17.29 42.23
N THR A 12 -22.02 -17.20 42.76
CA THR A 12 -20.98 -16.28 42.24
C THR A 12 -20.11 -16.90 41.15
N ALA A 13 -20.20 -18.21 40.89
CA ALA A 13 -19.41 -18.90 39.88
C ALA A 13 -20.02 -18.86 38.45
N LEU A 14 -21.25 -18.36 38.28
CA LEU A 14 -21.98 -18.37 37.00
C LEU A 14 -22.09 -16.99 36.32
N ALA A 15 -21.46 -15.95 36.87
CA ALA A 15 -21.54 -14.58 36.34
C ALA A 15 -20.38 -14.18 35.39
N LEU A 16 -19.49 -15.10 35.01
CA LEU A 16 -18.35 -14.79 34.14
C LEU A 16 -18.24 -15.85 33.04
N PRO A 17 -18.81 -15.55 31.85
CA PRO A 17 -17.95 -15.42 30.68
C PRO A 17 -18.33 -14.25 29.74
N LEU A 18 -19.39 -13.49 30.02
CA LEU A 18 -19.88 -12.48 29.08
C LEU A 18 -18.99 -11.23 29.01
N GLY A 19 -18.30 -10.88 30.11
CA GLY A 19 -17.36 -9.76 30.16
C GLY A 19 -16.05 -10.01 29.41
N SER A 20 -15.50 -11.23 29.48
CA SER A 20 -14.23 -11.58 28.81
C SER A 20 -14.36 -11.62 27.28
N HIS A 21 -15.52 -12.02 26.76
CA HIS A 21 -15.76 -12.03 25.31
C HIS A 21 -16.00 -10.64 24.72
N ALA A 22 -16.61 -9.72 25.49
CA ALA A 22 -16.79 -8.34 25.04
C ALA A 22 -15.45 -7.58 24.99
N ASP A 23 -14.58 -7.81 25.98
CA ASP A 23 -13.23 -7.26 26.04
C ASP A 23 -12.37 -7.78 24.87
N GLU A 24 -12.41 -9.09 24.62
CA GLU A 24 -11.68 -9.70 23.50
C GLU A 24 -12.15 -9.18 22.13
N ALA A 25 -13.46 -9.02 21.91
CA ALA A 25 -13.97 -8.50 20.65
C ALA A 25 -13.54 -7.04 20.40
N ALA A 26 -13.56 -6.20 21.45
CA ALA A 26 -13.11 -4.82 21.38
C ALA A 26 -11.59 -4.74 21.12
N ASP A 27 -10.81 -5.55 21.82
CA ASP A 27 -9.35 -5.66 21.64
C ASP A 27 -8.98 -6.10 20.22
N LYS A 28 -9.70 -7.08 19.67
CA LYS A 28 -9.49 -7.52 18.29
C LYS A 28 -9.71 -6.38 17.30
N VAL A 29 -10.79 -5.60 17.47
CA VAL A 29 -11.05 -4.44 16.62
C VAL A 29 -9.95 -3.38 16.81
N ALA A 30 -9.48 -3.14 18.04
CA ALA A 30 -8.41 -2.18 18.30
C ALA A 30 -7.09 -2.59 17.63
N GLU A 31 -6.66 -3.85 17.79
CA GLU A 31 -5.45 -4.37 17.14
C GLU A 31 -5.57 -4.36 15.62
N ALA A 32 -6.74 -4.71 15.08
CA ALA A 32 -7.02 -4.65 13.66
C ALA A 32 -7.00 -3.20 13.12
N LYS A 33 -7.51 -2.22 13.86
CA LYS A 33 -7.41 -0.78 13.49
C LYS A 33 -5.96 -0.34 13.43
N THR A 34 -5.15 -0.74 14.40
CA THR A 34 -3.70 -0.45 14.42
C THR A 34 -3.03 -1.04 13.18
N LEU A 35 -3.31 -2.31 12.88
CA LEU A 35 -2.74 -3.01 11.72
C LEU A 35 -3.15 -2.34 10.41
N VAL A 36 -4.44 -2.08 10.20
CA VAL A 36 -4.96 -1.41 9.00
C VAL A 36 -4.33 -0.04 8.80
N SER A 37 -4.19 0.73 9.88
CA SER A 37 -3.61 2.08 9.83
C SER A 37 -2.15 2.07 9.43
N LYS A 38 -1.36 1.13 9.99
CA LYS A 38 0.08 1.01 9.71
C LYS A 38 0.38 0.49 8.30
N THR A 39 -0.57 -0.21 7.68
CA THR A 39 -0.36 -0.96 6.44
C THR A 39 -1.11 -0.33 5.27
N LEU A 40 -2.38 -0.69 5.10
CA LEU A 40 -3.22 -0.33 3.96
C LEU A 40 -3.40 1.18 3.87
N ILE A 41 -3.76 1.82 4.98
CA ILE A 41 -4.03 3.26 5.00
C ILE A 41 -2.77 4.07 4.73
N LYS A 42 -1.65 3.73 5.38
CA LYS A 42 -0.37 4.40 5.15
C LYS A 42 0.07 4.31 3.68
N ASN A 43 -0.07 3.13 3.07
CA ASN A 43 0.28 2.93 1.66
C ASN A 43 -0.65 3.71 0.73
N LEU A 44 -1.96 3.69 1.00
CA LEU A 44 -2.95 4.47 0.24
C LEU A 44 -2.69 5.98 0.37
N GLN A 45 -2.37 6.48 1.56
CA GLN A 45 -2.06 7.89 1.79
C GLN A 45 -0.81 8.32 1.01
N THR A 46 0.22 7.47 0.99
CA THR A 46 1.45 7.73 0.22
C THR A 46 1.15 7.81 -1.27
N GLY A 47 0.42 6.82 -1.82
CA GLY A 47 0.05 6.79 -3.23
C GLY A 47 -0.88 7.93 -3.63
N PHE A 48 -1.89 8.22 -2.80
CA PHE A 48 -2.81 9.33 -3.00
C PHE A 48 -2.08 10.67 -3.00
N GLY A 49 -1.19 10.93 -2.04
CA GLY A 49 -0.41 12.16 -1.98
C GLY A 49 0.45 12.37 -3.23
N ALA A 50 1.15 11.34 -3.68
CA ALA A 50 1.95 11.41 -4.91
C ALA A 50 1.10 11.68 -6.16
N ALA A 51 -0.06 11.03 -6.27
CA ALA A 51 -0.99 11.24 -7.37
C ALA A 51 -1.64 12.63 -7.32
N LEU A 52 -2.00 13.11 -6.14
CA LEU A 52 -2.55 14.45 -5.90
C LEU A 52 -1.55 15.51 -6.36
N GLU A 53 -0.31 15.45 -5.88
CA GLU A 53 0.72 16.43 -6.24
C GLU A 53 1.02 16.43 -7.75
N LYS A 54 1.10 15.25 -8.37
CA LYS A 54 1.24 15.16 -9.83
C LYS A 54 0.07 15.79 -10.58
N THR A 55 -1.14 15.66 -10.05
CA THR A 55 -2.36 16.20 -10.65
C THR A 55 -2.39 17.72 -10.57
N VAL A 56 -2.13 18.27 -9.37
CA VAL A 56 -2.21 19.72 -9.15
C VAL A 56 -1.01 20.50 -9.67
N ALA A 57 0.13 19.84 -9.95
CA ALA A 57 1.35 20.49 -10.48
C ALA A 57 1.15 21.24 -11.82
N THR A 58 0.10 20.92 -12.56
CA THR A 58 -0.23 21.58 -13.85
C THR A 58 -1.28 22.68 -13.71
N MET A 59 -1.78 22.92 -12.49
CA MET A 59 -2.85 23.86 -12.21
C MET A 59 -2.30 25.20 -11.70
N PRO A 60 -3.03 26.32 -11.88
CA PRO A 60 -2.71 27.57 -11.20
C PRO A 60 -2.79 27.41 -9.67
N ASP A 61 -1.88 28.06 -8.93
CA ASP A 61 -1.67 27.88 -7.48
C ASP A 61 -2.97 27.93 -6.66
N GLN A 62 -3.81 28.95 -6.88
CA GLN A 62 -5.06 29.10 -6.15
C GLN A 62 -6.02 27.92 -6.37
N LYS A 63 -6.04 27.35 -7.58
CA LYS A 63 -6.85 26.18 -7.92
C LYS A 63 -6.22 24.92 -7.34
N ALA A 64 -4.89 24.78 -7.45
CA ALA A 64 -4.13 23.67 -6.87
C ALA A 64 -4.39 23.55 -5.36
N ASP A 65 -4.35 24.67 -4.63
CA ASP A 65 -4.55 24.67 -3.17
C ASP A 65 -5.98 24.34 -2.77
N ALA A 66 -6.98 24.84 -3.53
CA ALA A 66 -8.38 24.47 -3.31
C ALA A 66 -8.59 22.95 -3.51
N VAL A 67 -8.04 22.40 -4.60
CA VAL A 67 -8.13 20.97 -4.91
C VAL A 67 -7.40 20.13 -3.86
N ARG A 68 -6.19 20.52 -3.43
CA ARG A 68 -5.47 19.85 -2.34
C ARG A 68 -6.32 19.80 -1.07
N LYS A 69 -6.92 20.92 -0.68
CA LYS A 69 -7.72 21.00 0.54
C LYS A 69 -8.95 20.09 0.45
N GLU A 70 -9.68 20.14 -0.66
CA GLU A 70 -10.89 19.34 -0.85
C GLU A 70 -10.58 17.84 -0.87
N LEU A 71 -9.59 17.43 -1.66
CA LEU A 71 -9.28 16.01 -1.83
C LEU A 71 -8.62 15.42 -0.58
N ASN A 72 -7.82 16.18 0.17
CA ASN A 72 -7.32 15.71 1.47
C ASN A 72 -8.45 15.55 2.48
N ALA A 73 -9.40 16.47 2.53
CA ALA A 73 -10.56 16.35 3.42
C ALA A 73 -11.42 15.13 3.06
N GLU A 74 -11.61 14.85 1.77
CA GLU A 74 -12.32 13.65 1.34
C GLU A 74 -11.52 12.37 1.63
N PHE A 75 -10.21 12.38 1.41
CA PHE A 75 -9.35 11.26 1.77
C PHE A 75 -9.44 10.94 3.27
N ASP A 76 -9.46 11.95 4.14
CA ASP A 76 -9.60 11.76 5.58
C ASP A 76 -10.95 11.11 5.95
N ARG A 77 -12.06 11.52 5.32
CA ARG A 77 -13.36 10.87 5.52
C ARG A 77 -13.35 9.42 5.06
N GLN A 78 -12.84 9.16 3.86
CA GLN A 78 -12.76 7.81 3.32
C GLN A 78 -11.82 6.93 4.15
N ARG A 79 -10.74 7.50 4.68
CA ARG A 79 -9.83 6.82 5.62
C ARG A 79 -10.59 6.29 6.82
N GLU A 80 -11.44 7.11 7.45
CA GLU A 80 -12.22 6.68 8.62
C GLU A 80 -13.14 5.50 8.29
N VAL A 81 -13.87 5.58 7.17
CA VAL A 81 -14.74 4.50 6.69
C VAL A 81 -13.93 3.22 6.42
N MET A 82 -12.78 3.33 5.76
CA MET A 82 -11.91 2.19 5.47
C MET A 82 -11.34 1.57 6.76
N VAL A 83 -10.84 2.39 7.70
CA VAL A 83 -10.32 1.90 8.98
C VAL A 83 -11.41 1.13 9.71
N GLU A 84 -12.62 1.67 9.78
CA GLU A 84 -13.73 1.00 10.47
C GLU A 84 -14.14 -0.30 9.78
N GLY A 85 -14.35 -0.29 8.46
CA GLY A 85 -14.79 -1.47 7.71
C GLY A 85 -13.74 -2.58 7.71
N LEU A 86 -12.49 -2.25 7.38
CA LEU A 86 -11.41 -3.24 7.29
C LEU A 86 -11.03 -3.81 8.65
N SER A 87 -11.06 -3.00 9.72
CA SER A 87 -10.75 -3.50 11.07
C SER A 87 -11.80 -4.50 11.56
N LYS A 88 -13.08 -4.30 11.24
CA LYS A 88 -14.14 -5.28 11.54
C LYS A 88 -13.94 -6.58 10.75
N GLU A 89 -13.61 -6.49 9.46
CA GLU A 89 -13.32 -7.67 8.64
C GLU A 89 -12.15 -8.49 9.20
N TYR A 90 -11.06 -7.83 9.58
CA TYR A 90 -9.91 -8.52 10.18
C TYR A 90 -10.21 -9.07 11.57
N ALA A 91 -10.89 -8.31 12.44
CA ALA A 91 -11.31 -8.78 13.75
C ALA A 91 -12.27 -9.99 13.68
N GLY A 92 -13.04 -10.12 12.59
CA GLY A 92 -13.90 -11.27 12.34
C GLY A 92 -13.15 -12.53 11.89
N LYS A 93 -11.96 -12.40 11.29
CA LYS A 93 -11.24 -13.51 10.64
C LYS A 93 -9.99 -13.99 11.38
N PHE A 94 -9.38 -13.13 12.18
CA PHE A 94 -8.18 -13.44 12.95
C PHE A 94 -8.50 -13.50 14.43
N SER A 95 -7.76 -14.29 15.19
CA SER A 95 -7.73 -14.24 16.66
C SER A 95 -6.97 -13.00 17.16
N LEU A 96 -7.16 -12.66 18.44
CA LEU A 96 -6.42 -11.54 19.05
C LEU A 96 -4.90 -11.76 19.00
N ALA A 97 -4.44 -13.00 19.24
CA ALA A 97 -3.02 -13.34 19.21
C ALA A 97 -2.42 -13.17 17.81
N GLU A 98 -3.14 -13.59 16.77
CA GLU A 98 -2.70 -13.40 15.38
C GLU A 98 -2.63 -11.92 15.01
N LEU A 99 -3.62 -11.11 15.40
CA LEU A 99 -3.60 -9.67 15.14
C LEU A 99 -2.43 -8.97 15.81
N LYS A 100 -2.14 -9.33 17.08
CA LYS A 100 -0.96 -8.82 17.80
C LYS A 100 0.33 -9.23 17.12
N HIS A 101 0.45 -10.50 16.72
CA HIS A 101 1.64 -10.98 16.01
C HIS A 101 1.84 -10.27 14.67
N LEU A 102 0.77 -10.03 13.91
CA LEU A 102 0.84 -9.23 12.68
C LEU A 102 1.33 -7.80 12.98
N ASN A 103 0.81 -7.15 14.01
CA ASN A 103 1.30 -5.83 14.43
C ASN A 103 2.79 -5.83 14.81
N GLU A 104 3.25 -6.86 15.51
CA GLU A 104 4.68 -7.02 15.86
C GLU A 104 5.57 -7.11 14.62
N ILE A 105 5.15 -7.84 13.57
CA ILE A 105 5.90 -7.90 12.30
C ILE A 105 6.07 -6.49 11.71
N TYR A 106 5.01 -5.67 11.71
CA TYR A 106 5.08 -4.31 11.19
C TYR A 106 5.88 -3.33 12.06
N ASP A 107 6.08 -3.66 13.34
CA ASP A 107 6.91 -2.90 14.28
C ASP A 107 8.38 -3.37 14.29
N ASP A 108 8.67 -4.56 13.77
CA ASP A 108 10.02 -5.10 13.67
C ASP A 108 10.94 -4.22 12.80
N LYS A 109 12.15 -3.96 13.31
CA LYS A 109 13.11 -3.05 12.67
C LYS A 109 13.70 -3.63 11.40
N THR A 110 13.87 -4.95 11.32
CA THR A 110 14.36 -5.62 10.12
C THR A 110 13.32 -5.52 9.02
N TYR A 111 12.06 -5.77 9.36
CA TYR A 111 10.94 -5.64 8.42
C TYR A 111 10.69 -4.20 7.99
N GLN A 112 10.80 -3.22 8.89
CA GLN A 112 10.73 -1.79 8.54
C GLN A 112 11.87 -1.38 7.60
N LYS A 113 13.09 -1.86 7.82
CA LYS A 113 14.22 -1.65 6.90
C LYS A 113 13.94 -2.25 5.52
N PHE A 114 13.43 -3.48 5.48
CA PHE A 114 13.02 -4.13 4.23
C PHE A 114 11.96 -3.30 3.50
N GLN A 115 10.90 -2.87 4.17
CA GLN A 115 9.86 -2.02 3.57
C GLN A 115 10.44 -0.69 3.06
N GLY A 116 11.30 -0.04 3.83
CA GLY A 116 11.96 1.21 3.43
C GLY A 116 12.78 1.05 2.15
N MET A 117 13.58 -0.02 2.05
CA MET A 117 14.34 -0.32 0.84
C MET A 117 13.45 -0.54 -0.39
N ASN A 118 12.28 -1.18 -0.23
CA ASN A 118 11.35 -1.43 -1.33
C ASN A 118 10.52 -0.20 -1.73
N ALA A 119 10.32 0.75 -0.80
CA ALA A 119 9.58 1.98 -1.05
C ALA A 119 10.46 3.13 -1.58
N ASP A 120 11.77 3.07 -1.33
CA ASP A 120 12.72 4.10 -1.76
C ASP A 120 12.94 4.06 -3.30
N PRO A 121 12.56 5.13 -4.03
CA PRO A 121 12.73 5.17 -5.48
C PRO A 121 14.20 5.20 -5.91
N SER A 122 15.12 5.56 -5.02
CA SER A 122 16.57 5.58 -5.27
C SER A 122 17.27 4.26 -4.95
N SER A 123 16.56 3.27 -4.38
CA SER A 123 17.16 1.99 -4.03
C SER A 123 17.46 1.14 -5.27
N SER A 124 18.51 0.32 -5.19
CA SER A 124 18.82 -0.66 -6.23
C SER A 124 17.68 -1.64 -6.45
N VAL A 125 16.90 -1.97 -5.41
CA VAL A 125 15.73 -2.85 -5.51
C VAL A 125 14.68 -2.24 -6.44
N THR A 126 14.39 -0.95 -6.26
CA THR A 126 13.44 -0.22 -7.11
C THR A 126 13.97 -0.07 -8.53
N ALA A 127 15.25 0.27 -8.70
CA ALA A 127 15.88 0.40 -10.01
C ALA A 127 15.85 -0.90 -10.82
N ILE A 128 16.18 -2.04 -10.18
CA ILE A 128 16.10 -3.37 -10.80
C ILE A 128 14.66 -3.69 -11.20
N SER A 129 13.71 -3.40 -10.32
CA SER A 129 12.28 -3.68 -10.55
C SER A 129 11.73 -2.85 -11.72
N GLN A 130 11.99 -1.54 -11.75
CA GLN A 130 11.57 -0.65 -12.82
C GLN A 130 12.21 -1.01 -14.17
N GLY A 131 13.50 -1.35 -14.18
CA GLY A 131 14.18 -1.80 -15.39
C GLY A 131 13.56 -3.08 -15.97
N SER A 132 13.20 -4.03 -15.09
CA SER A 132 12.54 -5.28 -15.49
C SER A 132 11.13 -5.03 -16.04
N VAL A 133 10.31 -4.23 -15.36
CA VAL A 133 8.96 -3.86 -15.82
C VAL A 133 9.03 -3.12 -17.16
N THR A 134 9.96 -2.18 -17.31
CA THR A 134 10.16 -1.44 -18.57
C THR A 134 10.47 -2.39 -19.73
N LYS A 135 11.35 -3.38 -19.51
CA LYS A 135 11.65 -4.40 -20.51
C LYS A 135 10.40 -5.20 -20.90
N LEU A 136 9.61 -5.63 -19.92
CA LEU A 136 8.36 -6.36 -20.17
C LEU A 136 7.34 -5.52 -20.95
N LEU A 137 7.18 -4.24 -20.60
CA LEU A 137 6.29 -3.32 -21.31
C LEU A 137 6.75 -3.08 -22.75
N ASN A 138 8.06 -2.96 -23.00
CA ASN A 138 8.60 -2.84 -24.34
C ASN A 138 8.36 -4.12 -25.16
N MET A 139 8.53 -5.30 -24.56
CA MET A 139 8.21 -6.57 -25.23
C MET A 139 6.72 -6.69 -25.56
N LEU A 140 5.85 -6.27 -24.64
CA LEU A 140 4.40 -6.25 -24.88
C LEU A 140 4.04 -5.26 -25.99
N ALA A 141 4.65 -4.07 -26.01
CA ALA A 141 4.45 -3.08 -27.06
C ALA A 141 4.85 -3.64 -28.43
N VAL A 142 6.05 -4.26 -28.54
CA VAL A 142 6.52 -4.91 -29.77
C VAL A 142 5.60 -6.05 -30.21
N ALA A 143 5.15 -6.89 -29.28
CA ALA A 143 4.22 -7.98 -29.60
C ALA A 143 2.84 -7.47 -30.03
N SER A 144 2.35 -6.41 -29.39
CA SER A 144 1.04 -5.80 -29.68
C SER A 144 1.01 -4.99 -30.97
N ALA A 145 2.17 -4.54 -31.47
CA ALA A 145 2.28 -3.79 -32.72
C ALA A 145 2.11 -4.67 -33.98
N GLY A 146 1.91 -5.99 -33.83
CA GLY A 146 1.80 -6.92 -34.95
C GLY A 146 3.19 -7.21 -35.52
N GLY A 147 3.67 -8.43 -35.30
CA GLY A 147 5.05 -8.79 -35.58
C GLY A 147 5.48 -8.66 -37.05
N GLU A 148 6.46 -7.80 -37.28
CA GLU A 148 7.63 -8.15 -38.07
C GLU A 148 8.86 -7.92 -37.17
N GLY A 149 9.23 -8.97 -36.43
CA GLY A 149 10.55 -8.99 -35.80
C GLY A 149 11.63 -8.98 -36.88
N PRO A 150 12.84 -8.47 -36.59
CA PRO A 150 13.94 -8.50 -37.56
C PRO A 150 14.19 -9.96 -37.98
N GLN A 151 13.96 -10.27 -39.24
CA GLN A 151 14.25 -11.59 -39.80
C GLN A 151 15.76 -11.82 -39.72
N PRO A 152 16.26 -12.91 -39.09
CA PRO A 152 17.69 -13.19 -39.08
C PRO A 152 18.16 -13.43 -40.52
N GLY A 153 18.92 -12.49 -41.08
CA GLY A 153 19.51 -12.61 -42.41
C GLY A 153 19.15 -11.52 -43.44
N SER A 154 18.33 -10.52 -43.10
CA SER A 154 18.19 -9.35 -43.99
C SER A 154 19.47 -8.50 -43.98
N PRO A 155 20.05 -8.14 -45.16
CA PRO A 155 21.25 -7.30 -45.21
C PRO A 155 21.00 -5.94 -44.53
N PRO A 156 22.02 -5.35 -43.88
CA PRO A 156 21.85 -4.05 -43.25
C PRO A 156 21.39 -3.01 -44.28
N ALA A 157 20.29 -2.33 -43.95
CA ALA A 157 19.83 -1.18 -44.71
C ALA A 157 20.96 -0.14 -44.77
N ALA A 158 21.26 0.33 -45.98
CA ALA A 158 22.33 1.28 -46.24
C ALA A 158 22.17 2.53 -45.35
N ALA A 159 23.25 2.88 -44.64
CA ALA A 159 23.32 4.13 -43.90
C ALA A 159 23.07 5.33 -44.84
N PRO A 160 22.32 6.36 -44.42
CA PRO A 160 22.18 7.60 -45.19
C PRO A 160 23.56 8.21 -45.44
N ALA A 161 23.84 8.58 -46.68
CA ALA A 161 25.09 9.23 -47.06
C ALA A 161 25.31 10.51 -46.24
N PRO A 162 26.54 10.81 -45.79
CA PRO A 162 26.84 12.03 -45.06
C PRO A 162 26.58 13.25 -45.95
N ALA A 163 25.94 14.27 -45.37
CA ALA A 163 25.71 15.56 -46.03
C ALA A 163 27.04 16.24 -46.39
N PRO A 164 27.13 16.92 -47.55
CA PRO A 164 28.35 17.60 -47.98
C PRO A 164 28.71 18.76 -47.04
N ALA A 165 29.99 18.86 -46.71
CA ALA A 165 30.54 19.91 -45.87
C ALA A 165 30.51 21.29 -46.57
N PRO A 166 30.30 22.41 -45.84
CA PRO A 166 30.32 23.75 -46.42
C PRO A 166 31.75 24.14 -46.87
N ALA A 167 31.84 24.78 -48.03
CA ALA A 167 33.10 25.30 -48.57
C ALA A 167 33.66 26.46 -47.71
N PRO A 168 35.00 26.59 -47.61
CA PRO A 168 35.63 27.68 -46.85
C PRO A 168 35.42 29.03 -47.54
N ALA A 169 34.97 30.02 -46.78
CA ALA A 169 34.88 31.41 -47.22
C ALA A 169 36.29 32.01 -47.35
N LYS A 170 36.48 32.82 -48.39
CA LYS A 170 37.71 33.56 -48.71
C LYS A 170 37.67 34.96 -48.11
#